data_AF-A0A4Q3DGX3-F1
#
_entry.id   AF-A0A4Q3DGX3-F1
#
_cell.length_a   1.000
_cell.length_b   1.000
_cell.length_c   1.000
_cell.angle_alpha   90.00
_cell.angle_beta   90.00
_cell.angle_gamma   90.00
#
_symmetry.space_group_name_H-M   'P 1'
#
loop_
_entity.id
_entity.type
_entity.pdbx_description
1 polymer ?
#
loop_
_entity_poly.entity_id
_entity_poly.type
_entity_poly.pdbx_seq_one_letter_code
_entity_poly.pdbx_strand_id
1 'polypeptide(L)'
;STLAGYVEGQLIGSAPDAFYYLFVTEDNTSENPVEESYWVEAAEMADSLGVDIISTSLGYLDYDNASYTYSYADLDGQTAFMSRGADIAFTRGMLLVTAAGNDGNHEEPYINVPADAINTLAVGAVDANEQYASFSSIGPSADGRVKPDVMAQGFLATYAGVDGSISMGNGTSFAAPIMAGAVACLWQAAPSKTNAEIMQIVKQSADRYNNPNDQYGYGIPDFSTALAAALALAEAEHNPFVLYPNPTSGVVYLLTTVGDIRLYNALGQEVYKAHAVNSINIEKLPAGFYSYVILSGRTTQSGKLIKQ
;
A
#
# COMPACT_ATOMS: atom_id res chain seq x y z
N SER A 1 -20.85 -1.88 -11.15
CA SER A 1 -19.56 -2.25 -10.54
C SER A 1 -18.49 -2.28 -11.60
N THR A 2 -17.37 -1.62 -11.35
CA THR A 2 -16.12 -1.70 -12.13
C THR A 2 -15.14 -2.74 -11.56
N LEU A 3 -15.43 -3.28 -10.37
CA LEU A 3 -14.56 -4.17 -9.60
C LEU A 3 -14.98 -5.64 -9.72
N ALA A 4 -16.20 -5.95 -9.26
CA ALA A 4 -16.76 -7.31 -9.25
C ALA A 4 -17.66 -7.62 -10.46
N GLY A 5 -17.95 -6.63 -11.31
CA GLY A 5 -18.92 -6.77 -12.40
C GLY A 5 -18.46 -7.78 -13.46
N TYR A 6 -19.34 -8.68 -13.88
CA TYR A 6 -19.09 -9.60 -14.99
C TYR A 6 -20.33 -9.70 -15.87
N VAL A 7 -20.19 -9.30 -17.14
CA VAL A 7 -21.21 -9.44 -18.18
C VAL A 7 -20.52 -10.04 -19.40
N GLU A 8 -20.87 -11.28 -19.73
CA GLU A 8 -20.21 -12.06 -20.76
C GLU A 8 -20.09 -11.30 -22.10
N GLY A 9 -18.86 -11.19 -22.59
CA GLY A 9 -18.54 -10.50 -23.85
C GLY A 9 -18.69 -8.97 -23.81
N GLN A 10 -19.00 -8.36 -22.66
CA GLN A 10 -19.25 -6.91 -22.55
C GLN A 10 -18.42 -6.22 -21.47
N LEU A 11 -18.32 -6.80 -20.27
CA LEU A 11 -17.59 -6.22 -19.15
C LEU A 11 -16.96 -7.30 -18.28
N ILE A 12 -15.68 -7.11 -17.96
CA ILE A 12 -14.98 -7.83 -16.90
C ILE A 12 -14.44 -6.77 -15.95
N GLY A 13 -14.84 -6.83 -14.68
CA GLY A 13 -14.34 -5.94 -13.64
C GLY A 13 -12.85 -6.17 -13.38
N SER A 14 -12.24 -5.30 -12.58
CA SER A 14 -10.81 -5.38 -12.28
C SER A 14 -10.40 -6.59 -11.43
N ALA A 15 -11.32 -7.19 -10.65
CA ALA A 15 -11.07 -8.41 -9.87
C ALA A 15 -12.35 -9.28 -9.69
N PRO A 16 -12.95 -9.81 -10.76
CA PRO A 16 -14.26 -10.47 -10.71
C PRO A 16 -14.30 -11.73 -9.82
N ASP A 17 -13.16 -12.40 -9.65
CA ASP A 17 -13.04 -13.65 -8.89
C ASP A 17 -12.62 -13.45 -7.42
N ALA A 18 -12.50 -12.20 -6.95
CA ALA A 18 -12.24 -11.91 -5.54
C ALA A 18 -13.47 -12.22 -4.66
N PHE A 19 -13.25 -12.41 -3.36
CA PHE A 19 -14.34 -12.50 -2.39
C PHE A 19 -14.74 -11.11 -1.90
N TYR A 20 -16.05 -10.89 -1.73
CA TYR A 20 -16.60 -9.58 -1.41
C TYR A 20 -17.48 -9.63 -0.16
N TYR A 21 -17.21 -8.73 0.78
CA TYR A 21 -18.14 -8.32 1.81
C TYR A 21 -18.66 -6.92 1.47
N LEU A 22 -19.96 -6.72 1.60
CA LEU A 22 -20.61 -5.44 1.29
C LEU A 22 -21.11 -4.82 2.59
N PHE A 23 -20.61 -3.63 2.89
CA PHE A 23 -21.03 -2.83 4.03
C PHE A 23 -21.72 -1.57 3.53
N VAL A 24 -22.96 -1.36 3.95
CA VAL A 24 -23.71 -0.13 3.68
C VAL A 24 -23.56 0.76 4.91
N THR A 25 -22.93 1.92 4.73
CA THR A 25 -22.50 2.80 5.82
C THR A 25 -23.11 4.21 5.72
N GLU A 26 -23.76 4.50 4.60
CA GLU A 26 -24.35 5.80 4.25
C GLU A 26 -25.88 5.71 4.21
N ASP A 27 -26.55 6.78 4.63
CA ASP A 27 -27.98 7.04 4.50
C ASP A 27 -28.20 8.08 3.39
N ASN A 28 -28.83 7.66 2.29
CA ASN A 28 -29.06 8.52 1.13
C ASN A 28 -30.08 9.66 1.36
N THR A 29 -30.66 9.78 2.56
CA THR A 29 -31.64 10.81 2.89
C THR A 29 -31.08 12.01 3.64
N SER A 30 -29.89 11.89 4.23
CA SER A 30 -29.24 12.96 5.00
C SER A 30 -27.75 12.73 5.13
N GLU A 31 -26.98 13.80 5.08
CA GLU A 31 -25.52 13.77 5.24
C GLU A 31 -25.15 14.08 6.69
N ASN A 32 -24.66 13.09 7.45
CA ASN A 32 -24.47 13.18 8.91
C ASN A 32 -23.13 12.58 9.38
N PRO A 33 -22.37 13.25 10.28
CA PRO A 33 -21.10 12.72 10.78
C PRO A 33 -21.14 11.33 11.43
N VAL A 34 -22.34 10.84 11.81
CA VAL A 34 -22.48 9.46 12.28
C VAL A 34 -22.10 8.42 11.23
N GLU A 35 -22.19 8.75 9.94
CA GLU A 35 -21.85 7.85 8.83
C GLU A 35 -20.35 7.52 8.81
N GLU A 36 -19.50 8.47 9.21
CA GLU A 36 -18.09 8.19 9.48
C GLU A 36 -17.92 7.10 10.56
N SER A 37 -18.79 7.10 11.57
CA SER A 37 -18.78 6.08 12.64
C SER A 37 -19.24 4.72 12.13
N TYR A 38 -20.27 4.67 11.28
CA TYR A 38 -20.70 3.43 10.64
C TYR A 38 -19.63 2.87 9.72
N TRP A 39 -18.87 3.73 9.02
CA TRP A 39 -17.75 3.30 8.22
C TRP A 39 -16.63 2.70 9.08
N VAL A 40 -16.32 3.29 10.23
CA VAL A 40 -15.33 2.70 11.16
C VAL A 40 -15.81 1.36 11.71
N GLU A 41 -17.08 1.23 12.08
CA GLU A 41 -17.67 -0.06 12.49
C GLU A 41 -17.55 -1.12 11.38
N ALA A 42 -17.80 -0.73 10.12
CA ALA A 42 -17.61 -1.60 8.97
C ALA A 42 -16.15 -2.02 8.78
N ALA A 43 -15.20 -1.11 9.00
CA ALA A 43 -13.76 -1.42 8.94
C ALA A 43 -13.34 -2.39 10.07
N GLU A 44 -13.87 -2.24 11.28
CA GLU A 44 -13.65 -3.19 12.38
C GLU A 44 -14.26 -4.58 12.05
N MET A 45 -15.45 -4.60 11.45
CA MET A 45 -16.05 -5.85 10.99
C MET A 45 -15.22 -6.50 9.87
N ALA A 46 -14.71 -5.71 8.93
CA ALA A 46 -13.83 -6.18 7.87
C ALA A 46 -12.54 -6.82 8.41
N ASP A 47 -11.91 -6.22 9.43
CA ASP A 47 -10.78 -6.80 10.16
C ASP A 47 -11.15 -8.17 10.75
N SER A 48 -12.30 -8.26 11.43
CA SER A 48 -12.76 -9.51 12.05
C SER A 48 -13.01 -10.65 11.06
N LEU A 49 -13.29 -10.30 9.79
CA LEU A 49 -13.53 -11.23 8.69
C LEU A 49 -12.25 -11.57 7.90
N GLY A 50 -11.12 -10.91 8.19
CA GLY A 50 -9.86 -11.10 7.48
C GLY A 50 -9.86 -10.52 6.07
N VAL A 51 -10.51 -9.36 5.88
CA VAL A 51 -10.46 -8.62 4.61
C VAL A 51 -9.05 -8.09 4.37
N ASP A 52 -8.54 -8.17 3.13
CA ASP A 52 -7.24 -7.62 2.75
C ASP A 52 -7.32 -6.18 2.24
N ILE A 53 -8.38 -5.84 1.49
CA ILE A 53 -8.55 -4.55 0.81
C ILE A 53 -9.93 -3.98 1.10
N ILE A 54 -9.99 -2.72 1.54
CA ILE A 54 -11.24 -1.94 1.62
C ILE A 54 -11.25 -0.95 0.44
N SER A 55 -12.22 -1.11 -0.46
CA SER A 55 -12.51 -0.13 -1.52
C SER A 55 -13.61 0.83 -1.05
N THR A 56 -13.29 2.11 -0.93
CA THR A 56 -14.20 3.16 -0.46
C THR A 56 -14.44 4.17 -1.58
N SER A 57 -15.68 4.28 -2.04
CA SER A 57 -16.10 5.16 -3.15
C SER A 57 -17.15 6.18 -2.70
N LEU A 58 -17.01 6.60 -1.46
CA LEU A 58 -17.75 7.63 -0.75
C LEU A 58 -16.72 8.57 -0.11
N GLY A 59 -17.13 9.79 0.22
CA GLY A 59 -16.27 10.71 0.95
C GLY A 59 -17.02 11.92 1.46
N TYR A 60 -16.47 12.54 2.49
CA TYR A 60 -17.13 13.61 3.25
C TYR A 60 -16.31 14.89 3.22
N LEU A 61 -17.02 16.00 3.05
CA LEU A 61 -16.50 17.36 3.16
C LEU A 61 -17.56 18.26 3.81
N ASP A 62 -18.77 18.23 3.25
CA ASP A 62 -19.94 18.96 3.74
C ASP A 62 -20.96 18.04 4.41
N TYR A 63 -21.71 18.59 5.37
CA TYR A 63 -22.84 17.93 6.02
C TYR A 63 -24.10 18.80 6.01
N ASP A 64 -25.28 18.20 6.17
CA ASP A 64 -26.55 18.92 6.23
C ASP A 64 -26.55 20.02 7.30
N ASN A 65 -25.87 19.75 8.42
CA ASN A 65 -25.52 20.76 9.40
C ASN A 65 -24.08 21.22 9.18
N ALA A 66 -23.94 22.41 8.59
CA ALA A 66 -22.65 23.05 8.31
C ALA A 66 -21.74 23.26 9.54
N SER A 67 -22.24 23.09 10.76
CA SER A 67 -21.38 23.08 11.97
C SER A 67 -20.42 21.89 12.02
N TYR A 68 -20.65 20.86 11.19
CA TYR A 68 -19.81 19.67 11.09
C TYR A 68 -18.96 19.64 9.81
N THR A 69 -19.20 20.54 8.85
CA THR A 69 -18.43 20.62 7.59
C THR A 69 -16.94 20.76 7.89
N TYR A 70 -16.13 19.98 7.18
CA TYR A 70 -14.68 20.06 7.23
C TYR A 70 -14.18 21.25 6.40
N SER A 71 -13.26 22.02 6.96
CA SER A 71 -12.47 22.99 6.22
C SER A 71 -11.23 22.33 5.62
N TYR A 72 -10.55 23.01 4.69
CA TYR A 72 -9.27 22.51 4.19
C TYR A 72 -8.27 22.19 5.30
N ALA A 73 -8.26 22.98 6.39
CA ALA A 73 -7.34 22.77 7.50
C ALA A 73 -7.59 21.47 8.28
N ASP A 74 -8.79 20.90 8.17
CA ASP A 74 -9.17 19.65 8.83
C ASP A 74 -8.79 18.41 7.99
N LEU A 75 -8.41 18.58 6.72
CA LEU A 75 -8.02 17.51 5.80
C LEU A 75 -6.55 17.08 6.00
N ASP A 76 -6.16 16.88 7.24
CA ASP A 76 -4.80 16.56 7.69
C ASP A 76 -4.60 15.06 7.98
N GLY A 77 -5.60 14.23 7.69
CA GLY A 77 -5.61 12.79 7.97
C GLY A 77 -5.78 12.41 9.44
N GLN A 78 -5.80 13.38 10.35
CA GLN A 78 -5.84 13.16 11.80
C GLN A 78 -7.03 13.79 12.50
N THR A 79 -7.69 14.76 11.87
CA THR A 79 -8.85 15.46 12.44
C THR A 79 -10.12 14.64 12.25
N ALA A 80 -10.42 14.24 11.01
CA ALA A 80 -11.63 13.51 10.68
C ALA A 80 -11.68 12.11 11.32
N PHE A 81 -12.86 11.69 11.76
CA PHE A 81 -13.04 10.44 12.50
C PHE A 81 -12.74 9.22 11.61
N MET A 82 -13.28 9.25 10.39
CA MET A 82 -13.09 8.22 9.38
C MET A 82 -11.63 8.09 8.94
N SER A 83 -10.89 9.20 8.81
CA SER A 83 -9.47 9.19 8.43
C SER A 83 -8.59 8.50 9.49
N ARG A 84 -8.87 8.78 10.77
CA ARG A 84 -8.23 8.08 11.89
C ARG A 84 -8.57 6.60 11.91
N GLY A 85 -9.83 6.24 11.63
CA GLY A 85 -10.27 4.85 11.51
C GLY A 85 -9.59 4.13 10.35
N ALA A 86 -9.43 4.81 9.22
CA ALA A 86 -8.73 4.31 8.04
C ALA A 86 -7.26 4.00 8.34
N ASP A 87 -6.57 4.89 9.06
CA ASP A 87 -5.19 4.65 9.49
C ASP A 87 -5.09 3.48 10.48
N ILE A 88 -6.04 3.32 11.41
CA ILE A 88 -6.08 2.15 12.31
C ILE A 88 -6.26 0.86 11.50
N ALA A 89 -7.21 0.83 10.57
CA ALA A 89 -7.45 -0.32 9.69
C ALA A 89 -6.17 -0.70 8.91
N PHE A 90 -5.43 0.29 8.42
CA PHE A 90 -4.13 0.05 7.79
C PHE A 90 -3.12 -0.61 8.72
N THR A 91 -3.05 -0.20 10.00
CA THR A 91 -2.16 -0.86 10.97
C THR A 91 -2.55 -2.32 11.28
N ARG A 92 -3.76 -2.75 10.91
CA ARG A 92 -4.21 -4.15 11.00
C ARG A 92 -3.85 -5.00 9.79
N GLY A 93 -3.21 -4.41 8.79
CA GLY A 93 -2.75 -5.12 7.60
C GLY A 93 -3.68 -4.99 6.40
N MET A 94 -4.79 -4.24 6.52
CA MET A 94 -5.66 -3.92 5.39
C MET A 94 -5.06 -2.81 4.52
N LEU A 95 -5.28 -2.86 3.21
CA LEU A 95 -4.99 -1.74 2.31
C LEU A 95 -6.29 -1.02 1.96
N LEU A 96 -6.31 0.29 2.19
CA LEU A 96 -7.50 1.10 1.97
C LEU A 96 -7.35 1.88 0.66
N VAL A 97 -8.20 1.58 -0.32
CA VAL A 97 -8.23 2.25 -1.61
C VAL A 97 -9.44 3.16 -1.63
N THR A 98 -9.21 4.47 -1.71
CA THR A 98 -10.24 5.50 -1.47
C THR A 98 -10.38 6.40 -2.71
N ALA A 99 -11.61 6.79 -3.03
CA ALA A 99 -11.84 7.81 -4.06
C ALA A 99 -11.35 9.16 -3.55
N ALA A 100 -10.65 9.92 -4.40
CA ALA A 100 -10.12 11.23 -4.00
C ALA A 100 -11.21 12.27 -3.73
N GLY A 101 -12.39 12.12 -4.34
CA GLY A 101 -13.43 13.15 -4.39
C GLY A 101 -13.70 13.66 -5.80
N ASN A 102 -14.79 14.43 -5.96
CA ASN A 102 -15.26 14.93 -7.26
C ASN A 102 -15.37 16.47 -7.29
N ASP A 103 -14.56 17.15 -6.49
CA ASP A 103 -14.65 18.60 -6.29
C ASP A 103 -13.65 19.43 -7.10
N GLY A 104 -12.83 18.82 -7.96
CA GLY A 104 -11.74 19.50 -8.68
C GLY A 104 -12.14 20.72 -9.52
N ASN A 105 -13.43 20.88 -9.83
CA ASN A 105 -14.01 22.01 -10.55
C ASN A 105 -14.90 22.93 -9.68
N HIS A 106 -14.94 22.72 -8.36
CA HIS A 106 -15.61 23.57 -7.37
C HIS A 106 -14.63 24.59 -6.75
N GLU A 107 -15.16 25.49 -5.92
CA GLU A 107 -14.37 26.53 -5.23
C GLU A 107 -13.40 25.95 -4.21
N GLU A 108 -13.77 24.83 -3.56
CA GLU A 108 -12.94 24.07 -2.63
C GLU A 108 -12.56 22.74 -3.27
N PRO A 109 -11.51 22.68 -4.11
CA PRO A 109 -11.28 21.56 -5.02
C PRO A 109 -10.60 20.35 -4.38
N TYR A 110 -10.61 20.28 -3.05
CA TYR A 110 -9.70 19.41 -2.30
C TYR A 110 -10.15 17.96 -2.31
N ILE A 111 -9.21 17.08 -1.99
CA ILE A 111 -9.51 15.70 -1.62
C ILE A 111 -10.51 15.65 -0.46
N ASN A 112 -11.33 14.61 -0.37
CA ASN A 112 -12.29 14.45 0.73
C ASN A 112 -11.79 13.47 1.80
N VAL A 113 -12.49 13.40 2.92
CA VAL A 113 -12.33 12.35 3.93
C VAL A 113 -12.89 11.03 3.36
N PRO A 114 -12.19 9.88 3.41
CA PRO A 114 -10.93 9.60 4.10
C PRO A 114 -9.71 9.56 3.15
N ALA A 115 -9.81 10.13 1.95
CA ALA A 115 -8.69 10.19 1.01
C ALA A 115 -7.51 11.01 1.56
N ASP A 116 -7.80 11.94 2.48
CA ASP A 116 -6.83 12.70 3.24
C ASP A 116 -6.04 11.86 4.28
N ALA A 117 -6.48 10.66 4.66
CA ALA A 117 -5.80 9.82 5.65
C ALA A 117 -4.35 9.47 5.26
N ILE A 118 -3.50 9.18 6.25
CA ILE A 118 -2.06 9.01 6.05
C ILE A 118 -1.75 7.78 5.20
N ASN A 119 -2.44 6.67 5.48
CA ASN A 119 -2.13 5.37 4.92
C ASN A 119 -3.21 4.84 3.95
N THR A 120 -4.09 5.71 3.47
CA THR A 120 -4.96 5.38 2.35
C THR A 120 -4.22 5.55 1.02
N LEU A 121 -4.54 4.68 0.06
CA LEU A 121 -4.23 4.88 -1.35
C LEU A 121 -5.40 5.68 -1.96
N ALA A 122 -5.27 7.01 -1.99
CA ALA A 122 -6.25 7.90 -2.60
C ALA A 122 -6.12 7.88 -4.12
N VAL A 123 -7.24 7.71 -4.82
CA VAL A 123 -7.27 7.51 -6.27
C VAL A 123 -8.05 8.62 -6.95
N GLY A 124 -7.34 9.43 -7.73
CA GLY A 124 -7.93 10.44 -8.61
C GLY A 124 -8.36 9.84 -9.96
N ALA A 125 -9.02 10.66 -10.78
CA ALA A 125 -9.62 10.23 -12.05
C ALA A 125 -8.91 10.83 -13.27
N VAL A 126 -8.65 9.98 -14.27
CA VAL A 126 -8.28 10.36 -15.63
C VAL A 126 -9.32 9.86 -16.64
N ASP A 127 -9.25 10.36 -17.87
CA ASP A 127 -9.94 9.80 -19.02
C ASP A 127 -9.14 8.67 -19.69
N ALA A 128 -9.69 8.09 -20.75
CA ALA A 128 -9.05 7.01 -21.51
C ALA A 128 -7.77 7.43 -22.26
N ASN A 129 -7.48 8.73 -22.35
CA ASN A 129 -6.25 9.29 -22.91
C ASN A 129 -5.26 9.73 -21.81
N GLU A 130 -5.46 9.25 -20.58
CA GLU A 130 -4.62 9.54 -19.41
C GLU A 130 -4.63 11.04 -19.02
N GLN A 131 -5.62 11.79 -19.51
CA GLN A 131 -5.80 13.20 -19.19
C GLN A 131 -6.61 13.35 -17.90
N TYR A 132 -6.20 14.28 -17.06
CA TYR A 132 -6.86 14.58 -15.80
C TYR A 132 -8.33 14.91 -16.01
N ALA A 133 -9.21 14.21 -15.29
CA ALA A 133 -10.63 14.49 -15.31
C ALA A 133 -10.90 15.74 -14.47
N SER A 134 -11.48 16.79 -15.08
CA SER A 134 -11.64 18.10 -14.41
C SER A 134 -12.39 18.08 -13.07
N PHE A 135 -13.21 17.07 -12.81
CA PHE A 135 -13.91 16.91 -11.53
C PHE A 135 -13.04 16.26 -10.45
N SER A 136 -11.93 15.59 -10.78
CA SER A 136 -11.16 14.82 -9.79
C SER A 136 -10.61 15.75 -8.72
N SER A 137 -10.94 15.52 -7.46
CA SER A 137 -10.38 16.33 -6.38
C SER A 137 -8.84 16.36 -6.39
N ILE A 138 -8.31 17.49 -5.93
CA ILE A 138 -6.91 17.93 -6.03
C ILE A 138 -6.31 17.95 -4.63
N GLY A 139 -5.05 17.57 -4.47
CA GLY A 139 -4.32 17.80 -3.23
C GLY A 139 -3.66 19.18 -3.16
N PRO A 140 -2.56 19.30 -2.38
CA PRO A 140 -2.10 18.31 -1.40
C PRO A 140 -3.12 18.19 -0.25
N SER A 141 -2.94 17.21 0.65
CA SER A 141 -3.62 17.27 1.95
C SER A 141 -3.22 18.54 2.72
N ALA A 142 -3.98 18.91 3.74
CA ALA A 142 -3.76 20.12 4.53
C ALA A 142 -2.36 20.22 5.14
N ASP A 143 -1.78 19.06 5.49
CA ASP A 143 -0.44 18.90 6.05
C ASP A 143 0.66 18.71 4.98
N GLY A 144 0.32 18.87 3.69
CA GLY A 144 1.27 18.91 2.58
C GLY A 144 1.70 17.56 2.03
N ARG A 145 0.98 16.47 2.32
CA ARG A 145 1.25 15.16 1.70
C ARG A 145 0.75 15.14 0.27
N VAL A 146 1.46 14.40 -0.58
CA VAL A 146 1.05 14.13 -1.97
C VAL A 146 -0.28 13.37 -1.93
N LYS A 147 -1.33 14.01 -2.43
CA LYS A 147 -2.66 13.46 -2.63
C LYS A 147 -3.27 14.06 -3.92
N PRO A 148 -4.17 13.35 -4.64
CA PRO A 148 -4.37 11.90 -4.55
C PRO A 148 -3.03 11.16 -4.69
N ASP A 149 -2.96 9.90 -4.27
CA ASP A 149 -1.71 9.14 -4.36
C ASP A 149 -1.44 8.73 -5.81
N VAL A 150 -2.46 8.22 -6.49
CA VAL A 150 -2.36 7.68 -7.85
C VAL A 150 -3.63 7.98 -8.65
N MET A 151 -3.60 7.70 -9.94
CA MET A 151 -4.71 7.94 -10.85
C MET A 151 -5.19 6.63 -11.49
N ALA A 152 -6.49 6.55 -11.76
CA ALA A 152 -7.09 5.51 -12.60
C ALA A 152 -8.21 6.09 -13.46
N GLN A 153 -8.70 5.34 -14.44
CA GLN A 153 -9.79 5.82 -15.28
C GLN A 153 -11.06 6.04 -14.46
N GLY A 154 -11.56 7.27 -14.42
CA GLY A 154 -12.80 7.64 -13.75
C GLY A 154 -13.74 8.48 -14.62
N PHE A 155 -13.26 9.00 -15.75
CA PHE A 155 -14.09 9.67 -16.74
C PHE A 155 -14.54 8.67 -17.82
N LEU A 156 -15.84 8.61 -18.08
CA LEU A 156 -16.50 7.61 -18.94
C LEU A 156 -16.07 6.18 -18.61
N ALA A 157 -15.96 5.86 -17.32
CA ALA A 157 -15.65 4.52 -16.86
C ALA A 157 -16.85 3.59 -17.10
N THR A 158 -16.60 2.46 -17.77
CA THR A 158 -17.63 1.46 -18.05
C THR A 158 -17.93 0.62 -16.81
N TYR A 159 -19.21 0.46 -16.45
CA TYR A 159 -19.63 -0.33 -15.30
C TYR A 159 -20.91 -1.13 -15.59
N ALA A 160 -21.11 -2.21 -14.83
CA ALA A 160 -22.37 -2.97 -14.82
C ALA A 160 -23.35 -2.40 -13.79
N GLY A 161 -24.58 -2.09 -14.19
CA GLY A 161 -25.69 -1.76 -13.32
C GLY A 161 -26.18 -2.96 -12.52
N VAL A 162 -27.09 -2.72 -11.56
CA VAL A 162 -27.68 -3.76 -10.71
C VAL A 162 -28.51 -4.80 -11.49
N ASP A 163 -29.02 -4.40 -12.65
CA ASP A 163 -29.76 -5.23 -13.60
C ASP A 163 -28.86 -5.90 -14.65
N GLY A 164 -27.53 -5.72 -14.55
CA GLY A 164 -26.56 -6.21 -15.53
C GLY A 164 -26.44 -5.34 -16.78
N SER A 165 -27.14 -4.20 -16.85
CA SER A 165 -26.97 -3.25 -17.96
C SER A 165 -25.56 -2.65 -17.96
N ILE A 166 -25.00 -2.42 -19.14
CA ILE A 166 -23.71 -1.75 -19.28
C ILE A 166 -23.94 -0.26 -19.51
N SER A 167 -23.27 0.56 -18.71
CA SER A 167 -23.32 2.02 -18.79
C SER A 167 -21.92 2.61 -18.58
N MET A 168 -21.80 3.91 -18.81
CA MET A 168 -20.60 4.70 -18.51
C MET A 168 -20.94 5.78 -17.50
N GLY A 169 -19.98 6.08 -16.62
CA GLY A 169 -20.14 7.09 -15.57
C GLY A 169 -18.87 7.91 -15.36
N ASN A 170 -19.03 9.02 -14.65
CA ASN A 170 -17.94 9.91 -14.26
C ASN A 170 -17.83 9.93 -12.74
N GLY A 171 -16.63 9.74 -12.22
CA GLY A 171 -16.34 9.87 -10.79
C GLY A 171 -15.05 9.15 -10.39
N THR A 172 -14.38 9.69 -9.37
CA THR A 172 -13.31 8.96 -8.67
C THR A 172 -13.85 7.71 -7.98
N SER A 173 -15.16 7.65 -7.71
CA SER A 173 -15.92 6.47 -7.30
C SER A 173 -15.87 5.30 -8.30
N PHE A 174 -15.44 5.52 -9.55
CA PHE A 174 -15.14 4.44 -10.50
C PHE A 174 -13.65 4.11 -10.54
N ALA A 175 -12.79 5.14 -10.43
CA ALA A 175 -11.34 5.03 -10.44
C ALA A 175 -10.81 4.21 -9.25
N ALA A 176 -11.29 4.48 -8.04
CA ALA A 176 -10.90 3.77 -6.81
C ALA A 176 -11.15 2.25 -6.89
N PRO A 177 -12.35 1.75 -7.25
CA PRO A 177 -12.58 0.31 -7.38
C PRO A 177 -11.82 -0.33 -8.55
N ILE A 178 -11.56 0.40 -9.64
CA ILE A 178 -10.67 -0.09 -10.70
C ILE A 178 -9.27 -0.35 -10.14
N MET A 179 -8.70 0.63 -9.42
CA MET A 179 -7.41 0.50 -8.76
C MET A 179 -7.41 -0.60 -7.69
N ALA A 180 -8.47 -0.71 -6.88
CA ALA A 180 -8.59 -1.74 -5.86
C ALA A 180 -8.50 -3.16 -6.44
N GLY A 181 -9.14 -3.42 -7.58
CA GLY A 181 -9.03 -4.73 -8.22
C GLY A 181 -7.66 -4.97 -8.86
N ALA A 182 -7.03 -3.95 -9.44
CA ALA A 182 -5.66 -4.08 -9.93
C ALA A 182 -4.68 -4.40 -8.78
N VAL A 183 -4.84 -3.72 -7.64
CA VAL A 183 -4.10 -3.97 -6.39
C VAL A 183 -4.36 -5.39 -5.87
N ALA A 184 -5.61 -5.86 -5.88
CA ALA A 184 -5.95 -7.22 -5.47
C ALA A 184 -5.21 -8.28 -6.32
N CYS A 185 -5.20 -8.09 -7.65
CA CYS A 185 -4.46 -8.96 -8.56
C CYS A 185 -2.94 -8.93 -8.31
N LEU A 186 -2.36 -7.74 -8.09
CA LEU A 186 -0.94 -7.60 -7.76
C LEU A 186 -0.60 -8.31 -6.44
N TRP A 187 -1.42 -8.13 -5.42
CA TRP A 187 -1.18 -8.70 -4.10
C TRP A 187 -1.37 -10.22 -4.09
N GLN A 188 -2.34 -10.73 -4.86
CA GLN A 188 -2.49 -12.17 -5.11
C GLN A 188 -1.22 -12.78 -5.72
N ALA A 189 -0.55 -12.07 -6.64
CA ALA A 189 0.70 -12.54 -7.24
C ALA A 189 1.90 -12.49 -6.28
N ALA A 190 1.88 -11.61 -5.28
CA ALA A 190 2.94 -11.43 -4.29
C ALA A 190 2.41 -11.53 -2.84
N PRO A 191 1.89 -12.69 -2.42
CA PRO A 191 1.15 -12.83 -1.16
C PRO A 191 2.01 -12.70 0.11
N SER A 192 3.34 -12.69 -0.04
CA SER A 192 4.27 -12.44 1.08
C SER A 192 4.48 -10.96 1.39
N LYS A 193 3.98 -10.06 0.54
CA LYS A 193 4.09 -8.60 0.73
C LYS A 193 3.05 -8.11 1.72
N THR A 194 3.43 -7.10 2.51
CA THR A 194 2.54 -6.34 3.37
C THR A 194 1.73 -5.32 2.57
N ASN A 195 0.63 -4.82 3.16
CA ASN A 195 -0.14 -3.70 2.61
C ASN A 195 0.73 -2.47 2.30
N ALA A 196 1.66 -2.13 3.19
CA ALA A 196 2.58 -1.01 3.01
C ALA A 196 3.54 -1.21 1.82
N GLU A 197 4.09 -2.42 1.67
CA GLU A 197 4.95 -2.74 0.52
C GLU A 197 4.15 -2.69 -0.79
N ILE A 198 2.94 -3.25 -0.83
CA ILE A 198 2.07 -3.20 -2.02
C ILE A 198 1.72 -1.75 -2.37
N MET A 199 1.29 -0.94 -1.39
CA MET A 199 1.00 0.47 -1.61
C MET A 199 2.22 1.22 -2.18
N GLN A 200 3.40 0.97 -1.64
CA GLN A 200 4.63 1.61 -2.09
C GLN A 200 5.05 1.18 -3.49
N ILE A 201 4.90 -0.12 -3.81
CA ILE A 201 5.19 -0.65 -5.15
C ILE A 201 4.27 0.00 -6.19
N VAL A 202 2.98 0.14 -5.88
CA VAL A 202 2.00 0.80 -6.76
C VAL A 202 2.34 2.27 -6.97
N LYS A 203 2.73 3.00 -5.92
CA LYS A 203 3.19 4.40 -6.05
C LYS A 203 4.46 4.50 -6.89
N GLN A 204 5.43 3.61 -6.65
CA GLN A 204 6.73 3.58 -7.34
C GLN A 204 6.63 3.24 -8.82
N SER A 205 5.62 2.46 -9.22
CA SER A 205 5.40 2.11 -10.61
C SER A 205 4.66 3.19 -11.41
N ALA A 206 4.27 4.29 -10.76
CA ALA A 206 3.51 5.36 -11.40
C ALA A 206 4.40 6.32 -12.20
N ASP A 207 3.85 6.82 -13.31
CA ASP A 207 4.57 7.61 -14.33
C ASP A 207 5.13 8.95 -13.84
N ARG A 208 4.69 9.45 -12.69
CA ARG A 208 5.15 10.70 -12.07
C ARG A 208 5.79 10.47 -10.69
N TYR A 209 6.20 9.26 -10.34
CA TYR A 209 6.73 8.95 -8.99
C TYR A 209 7.84 9.92 -8.53
N ASN A 210 8.77 10.27 -9.42
CA ASN A 210 9.88 11.17 -9.10
C ASN A 210 9.53 12.67 -9.13
N ASN A 211 8.36 13.04 -9.66
CA ASN A 211 7.93 14.43 -9.78
C ASN A 211 6.39 14.52 -9.63
N PRO A 212 5.86 14.20 -8.43
CA PRO A 212 4.44 14.24 -8.19
C PRO A 212 3.90 15.67 -8.24
N ASN A 213 2.60 15.80 -8.46
CA ASN A 213 1.89 17.07 -8.36
C ASN A 213 0.50 16.87 -7.76
N ASP A 214 -0.17 17.96 -7.43
CA ASP A 214 -1.42 17.94 -6.67
C ASP A 214 -2.62 17.40 -7.46
N GLN A 215 -2.55 17.36 -8.80
CA GLN A 215 -3.63 16.83 -9.64
C GLN A 215 -3.50 15.33 -9.90
N TYR A 216 -2.27 14.85 -10.08
CA TYR A 216 -1.97 13.48 -10.49
C TYR A 216 -1.38 12.62 -9.37
N GLY A 217 -0.95 13.22 -8.27
CA GLY A 217 -0.14 12.51 -7.28
C GLY A 217 1.14 11.98 -7.89
N TYR A 218 1.44 10.71 -7.61
CA TYR A 218 2.51 9.95 -8.24
C TYR A 218 2.16 9.51 -9.68
N GLY A 219 0.93 9.74 -10.15
CA GLY A 219 0.51 9.51 -11.53
C GLY A 219 -0.24 8.20 -11.74
N ILE A 220 -0.17 7.66 -12.96
CA ILE A 220 -0.85 6.42 -13.35
C ILE A 220 0.11 5.23 -13.14
N PRO A 221 -0.21 4.26 -12.26
CA PRO A 221 0.62 3.08 -12.02
C PRO A 221 0.71 2.15 -13.23
N ASP A 222 1.92 1.73 -13.59
CA ASP A 222 2.16 0.61 -14.49
C ASP A 222 2.18 -0.70 -13.68
N PHE A 223 1.15 -1.53 -13.85
CA PHE A 223 1.02 -2.79 -13.10
C PHE A 223 1.96 -3.91 -13.59
N SER A 224 2.52 -3.81 -14.80
CA SER A 224 3.59 -4.71 -15.25
C SER A 224 4.89 -4.41 -14.50
N THR A 225 5.22 -3.13 -14.37
CA THR A 225 6.36 -2.66 -13.56
C THR A 225 6.16 -2.97 -12.08
N ALA A 226 4.94 -2.75 -11.56
CA ALA A 226 4.59 -3.10 -10.18
C ALA A 226 4.76 -4.60 -9.91
N LEU A 227 4.29 -5.46 -10.81
CA LEU A 227 4.41 -6.91 -10.69
C LEU A 227 5.89 -7.35 -10.72
N ALA A 228 6.68 -6.79 -11.63
CA ALA A 228 8.11 -7.07 -11.68
C ALA A 228 8.83 -6.68 -10.37
N ALA A 229 8.48 -5.53 -9.79
CA ALA A 229 9.01 -5.09 -8.51
C ALA A 229 8.53 -5.94 -7.32
N ALA A 230 7.27 -6.39 -7.33
CA ALA A 230 6.69 -7.21 -6.27
C ALA A 230 7.29 -8.63 -6.24
N LEU A 231 7.54 -9.20 -7.43
CA LEU A 231 8.12 -10.53 -7.61
C LEU A 231 9.65 -10.54 -7.58
N ALA A 232 10.30 -9.38 -7.68
CA ALA A 232 11.72 -9.27 -7.46
C ALA A 232 11.99 -9.86 -6.06
N LEU A 233 12.74 -10.97 -6.04
CA LEU A 233 13.26 -11.53 -4.80
C LEU A 233 13.89 -10.36 -4.04
N ALA A 234 13.53 -10.20 -2.77
CA ALA A 234 14.19 -9.24 -1.91
C ALA A 234 15.68 -9.62 -1.79
N GLU A 235 16.49 -9.28 -2.79
CA GLU A 235 17.95 -9.27 -2.72
C GLU A 235 18.45 -8.13 -1.83
N ALA A 236 17.53 -7.35 -1.26
CA ALA A 236 17.78 -6.23 -0.37
C ALA A 236 16.97 -6.35 0.94
N GLU A 237 17.03 -7.51 1.61
CA GLU A 237 17.40 -7.36 3.03
C GLU A 237 18.79 -6.72 2.99
N HIS A 238 18.85 -5.44 3.30
CA HIS A 238 20.08 -4.71 3.49
C HIS A 238 20.86 -5.47 4.56
N ASN A 239 21.73 -6.41 4.17
CA ASN A 239 22.65 -7.10 5.05
C ASN A 239 23.77 -6.09 5.31
N PRO A 240 23.75 -5.31 6.41
CA PRO A 240 24.83 -4.36 6.71
C PRO A 240 26.19 -5.06 6.83
N PHE A 241 26.19 -6.38 7.04
CA PHE A 241 27.38 -7.18 7.22
C PHE A 241 27.48 -8.24 6.13
N VAL A 242 28.43 -8.07 5.21
CA VAL A 242 28.75 -9.09 4.20
C VAL A 242 29.96 -9.88 4.68
N LEU A 243 29.81 -11.20 4.82
CA LEU A 243 30.91 -12.14 5.08
C LEU A 243 31.42 -12.70 3.75
N TYR A 244 32.71 -12.57 3.49
CA TYR A 244 33.33 -13.09 2.27
C TYR A 244 34.80 -13.54 2.50
N PRO A 245 35.31 -14.51 1.74
CA PRO A 245 34.54 -15.37 0.85
C PRO A 245 33.62 -16.31 1.65
N ASN A 246 32.50 -16.67 1.04
CA ASN A 246 31.59 -17.68 1.58
C ASN A 246 30.97 -18.42 0.38
N PRO A 247 31.38 -19.67 0.09
CA PRO A 247 32.21 -20.56 0.92
C PRO A 247 33.67 -20.12 1.15
N THR A 248 34.30 -20.60 2.23
CA THR A 248 35.72 -20.32 2.58
C THR A 248 36.46 -21.60 3.01
N SER A 249 37.79 -21.61 2.91
CA SER A 249 38.66 -22.67 3.45
C SER A 249 39.38 -22.28 4.75
N GLY A 250 39.22 -21.05 5.24
CA GLY A 250 39.97 -20.59 6.41
C GLY A 250 39.53 -19.25 6.97
N VAL A 251 39.98 -18.15 6.36
CA VAL A 251 39.67 -16.79 6.84
C VAL A 251 38.43 -16.25 6.12
N VAL A 252 37.58 -15.56 6.89
CA VAL A 252 36.39 -14.85 6.41
C VAL A 252 36.51 -13.39 6.82
N TYR A 253 36.33 -12.49 5.89
CA TYR A 253 36.38 -11.04 6.07
C TYR A 253 34.97 -10.46 6.17
N LEU A 254 34.86 -9.35 6.88
CA LEU A 254 33.68 -8.52 6.95
C LEU A 254 33.99 -7.16 6.31
N LEU A 255 33.07 -6.62 5.51
CA LEU A 255 33.25 -5.31 4.86
C LEU A 255 33.43 -4.15 5.85
N THR A 256 32.94 -4.32 7.08
CA THR A 256 33.09 -3.35 8.18
C THR A 256 33.45 -4.08 9.47
N THR A 257 33.95 -3.33 10.45
CA THR A 257 34.16 -3.87 11.81
C THR A 257 32.81 -4.05 12.48
N VAL A 258 32.56 -5.25 13.01
CA VAL A 258 31.30 -5.58 13.71
C VAL A 258 31.52 -5.65 15.21
N GLY A 259 30.44 -5.51 15.99
CA GLY A 259 30.44 -5.69 17.45
C GLY A 259 30.75 -7.13 17.84
N ASP A 260 29.75 -7.96 18.13
CA ASP A 260 29.93 -9.40 18.35
C ASP A 260 29.65 -10.20 17.07
N ILE A 261 30.43 -11.25 16.84
CA ILE A 261 30.09 -12.33 15.90
C ILE A 261 30.18 -13.67 16.61
N ARG A 262 29.18 -14.54 16.40
CA ARG A 262 29.10 -15.89 16.94
C ARG A 262 28.81 -16.88 15.83
N LEU A 263 29.46 -18.04 15.87
CA LEU A 263 29.18 -19.16 14.96
C LEU A 263 28.61 -20.34 15.74
N TYR A 264 27.62 -20.99 15.14
CA TYR A 264 26.95 -22.17 15.66
C TYR A 264 27.09 -23.32 14.67
N ASN A 265 27.38 -24.53 15.18
CA ASN A 265 27.36 -25.73 14.35
C ASN A 265 25.92 -26.18 14.03
N ALA A 266 25.78 -27.24 13.24
CA ALA A 266 24.47 -27.78 12.84
C ALA A 266 23.60 -28.29 14.02
N LEU A 267 24.20 -28.51 15.20
CA LEU A 267 23.48 -28.89 16.44
C LEU A 267 23.09 -27.66 17.28
N GLY A 268 23.35 -26.44 16.79
CA GLY A 268 23.07 -25.19 17.50
C GLY A 268 24.08 -24.86 18.61
N GLN A 269 25.21 -25.55 18.69
CA GLN A 269 26.24 -25.29 19.70
C GLN A 269 27.15 -24.15 19.23
N GLU A 270 27.44 -23.19 20.11
CA GLU A 270 28.42 -22.13 19.83
C GLU A 270 29.82 -22.74 19.70
N VAL A 271 30.46 -22.53 18.55
CA VAL A 271 31.80 -23.06 18.23
C VAL A 271 32.84 -21.96 18.05
N TYR A 272 32.41 -20.71 17.90
CA TYR A 272 33.29 -19.57 17.73
C TYR A 272 32.61 -18.29 18.20
N LYS A 273 33.38 -17.39 18.80
CA LYS A 273 32.95 -16.05 19.18
C LYS A 273 34.10 -15.06 19.05
N ALA A 274 33.82 -13.88 18.51
CA ALA A 274 34.76 -12.77 18.47
C ALA A 274 34.03 -11.43 18.67
N HIS A 275 34.79 -10.40 19.04
CA HIS A 275 34.27 -9.05 19.28
C HIS A 275 35.17 -7.99 18.62
N ALA A 276 34.58 -6.93 18.07
CA ALA A 276 35.26 -5.81 17.41
C ALA A 276 36.21 -6.28 16.30
N VAL A 277 35.72 -7.14 15.41
CA VAL A 277 36.52 -7.76 14.33
C VAL A 277 36.04 -7.36 12.94
N ASN A 278 36.98 -7.33 11.99
CA ASN A 278 36.73 -7.23 10.55
C ASN A 278 37.10 -8.52 9.79
N SER A 279 37.55 -9.55 10.51
CA SER A 279 37.80 -10.89 9.98
C SER A 279 37.75 -11.94 11.08
N ILE A 280 37.45 -13.19 10.70
CA ILE A 280 37.47 -14.36 11.58
C ILE A 280 38.29 -15.47 10.92
N ASN A 281 39.11 -16.18 11.71
CA ASN A 281 39.83 -17.36 11.26
C ASN A 281 39.10 -18.61 11.74
N ILE A 282 38.59 -19.39 10.78
CA ILE A 282 37.87 -20.65 11.03
C ILE A 282 38.62 -21.87 10.48
N GLU A 283 39.93 -21.79 10.24
CA GLU A 283 40.75 -22.91 9.75
C GLU A 283 40.68 -24.13 10.67
N LYS A 284 40.51 -23.91 11.98
CA LYS A 284 40.41 -24.98 12.99
C LYS A 284 39.02 -25.61 13.07
N LEU A 285 38.01 -25.01 12.43
CA LEU A 285 36.67 -25.58 12.38
C LEU A 285 36.61 -26.68 11.30
N PRO A 286 35.94 -27.82 11.57
CA PRO A 286 35.71 -28.84 10.55
C PRO A 286 34.98 -28.29 9.33
N ALA A 287 35.18 -28.91 8.16
CA ALA A 287 34.37 -28.63 6.98
C ALA A 287 32.89 -28.88 7.25
N GLY A 288 32.03 -27.99 6.77
CA GLY A 288 30.60 -28.06 7.03
C GLY A 288 29.89 -26.71 6.97
N PHE A 289 28.62 -26.72 7.36
CA PHE A 289 27.78 -25.55 7.45
C PHE A 289 27.72 -25.03 8.90
N TYR A 290 27.85 -23.71 9.05
CA TYR A 290 27.71 -22.99 10.31
C TYR A 290 26.69 -21.85 10.16
N SER A 291 25.85 -21.67 11.16
CA SER A 291 25.03 -20.46 11.26
C SER A 291 25.83 -19.37 11.98
N TYR A 292 25.74 -18.13 11.54
CA TYR A 292 26.33 -17.01 12.24
C TYR A 292 25.27 -16.04 12.77
N VAL A 293 25.63 -15.33 13.83
CA VAL A 293 24.89 -14.17 14.35
C VAL A 293 25.90 -13.04 14.56
N ILE A 294 25.63 -11.88 13.99
CA ILE A 294 26.37 -10.64 14.16
C ILE A 294 25.50 -9.65 14.93
N LEU A 295 26.09 -9.01 15.94
CA LEU A 295 25.48 -7.96 16.74
C LEU A 295 26.37 -6.72 16.64
N SER A 296 25.87 -5.59 16.13
CA SER A 296 26.62 -4.33 16.12
C SER A 296 25.69 -3.17 16.50
N GLY A 297 25.92 -2.57 17.67
CA GLY A 297 25.03 -1.54 18.21
C GLY A 297 23.61 -2.09 18.45
N ARG A 298 22.63 -1.54 17.72
CA ARG A 298 21.22 -1.98 17.76
C ARG A 298 20.86 -2.96 16.63
N THR A 299 21.81 -3.31 15.78
CA THR A 299 21.56 -4.12 14.59
C THR A 299 22.02 -5.56 14.82
N THR A 300 21.14 -6.50 14.49
CA THR A 300 21.41 -7.95 14.53
C THR A 300 21.26 -8.50 13.12
N GLN A 301 22.20 -9.32 12.67
CA GLN A 301 22.10 -10.06 11.41
C GLN A 301 22.45 -11.52 11.65
N SER A 302 21.74 -12.44 11.02
CA SER A 302 22.09 -13.85 11.02
C SER A 302 22.23 -14.37 9.60
N GLY A 303 22.93 -15.48 9.43
CA GLY A 303 23.09 -16.07 8.12
C GLY A 303 23.90 -17.35 8.12
N LYS A 304 24.29 -17.78 6.93
CA LYS A 304 24.96 -19.05 6.68
C LYS A 304 26.41 -18.87 6.26
N LEU A 305 27.31 -19.66 6.84
CA LEU A 305 28.71 -19.76 6.47
C LEU A 305 29.06 -21.20 6.08
N ILE A 306 29.75 -21.38 4.96
CA ILE A 306 30.16 -22.68 4.44
C ILE A 306 31.69 -22.80 4.52
N LYS A 307 32.18 -23.73 5.36
CA LYS A 307 33.60 -24.11 5.43
C LYS A 307 33.84 -25.31 4.53
N GLN A 308 34.71 -25.15 3.54
CA GLN A 308 35.24 -26.23 2.70
C GLN A 308 36.47 -26.88 3.34
#